data_AF-A0A7W9L503-F1
#
_entry.id   AF-A0A7W9L503-F1
#
_cell.length_a   1.000
_cell.length_b   1.000
_cell.length_c   1.000
_cell.angle_alpha   90.00
_cell.angle_beta   90.00
_cell.angle_gamma   90.00
#
_symmetry.space_group_name_H-M   'P 1'
#
loop_
_entity.id
_entity.type
_entity.pdbx_description
1 polymer ?
#
loop_
_entity_poly.entity_id
_entity_poly.type
_entity_poly.pdbx_seq_one_letter_code
_entity_poly.pdbx_strand_id
1 'polypeptide(L)'
;MTQQITSADLRRAGLSRSFADHVIAGTRNIGVPLALWLLDNHKIVSGPLVGKSRAEVRLLRSIYEPRAPKSIERRVAANDTDTPPQEAAA
;
A
#
# COMPACT_ATOMS: atom_id res chain seq x y z
N MET A 1 2.83 -3.34 21.19
CA MET A 1 1.74 -2.46 20.71
C MET A 1 1.61 -2.65 19.22
N THR A 2 0.50 -3.24 18.74
CA THR A 2 0.22 -3.36 17.30
C THR A 2 -0.67 -2.18 16.93
N GLN A 3 -0.10 -1.16 16.28
CA GLN A 3 -0.91 -0.08 15.73
C GLN A 3 -1.77 -0.65 14.59
N GLN A 4 -3.09 -0.51 14.71
CA GLN A 4 -4.01 -0.85 13.61
C GLN A 4 -3.88 0.20 12.52
N ILE A 5 -3.66 -0.24 11.29
CA ILE A 5 -3.63 0.65 10.12
C ILE A 5 -5.03 1.20 9.88
N THR A 6 -5.12 2.49 9.60
CA THR A 6 -6.37 3.14 9.19
C THR A 6 -6.38 3.45 7.70
N SER A 7 -7.57 3.70 7.14
CA SER A 7 -7.69 4.15 5.74
C SER A 7 -7.06 5.53 5.54
N ALA A 8 -6.94 6.34 6.61
CA ALA A 8 -6.23 7.61 6.56
C ALA A 8 -4.71 7.42 6.36
N ASP A 9 -4.11 6.41 6.99
CA ASP A 9 -2.68 6.11 6.85
C ASP A 9 -2.35 5.65 5.43
N LEU A 10 -3.21 4.81 4.86
CA LEU A 10 -3.08 4.34 3.48
C LEU A 10 -3.27 5.48 2.47
N ARG A 11 -4.22 6.40 2.73
CA ARG A 11 -4.40 7.60 1.89
C ARG A 11 -3.23 8.58 1.97
N ARG A 12 -2.64 8.77 3.15
CA ARG A 12 -1.39 9.56 3.30
C ARG A 12 -0.21 8.93 2.56
N ALA A 13 -0.27 7.62 2.31
CA ALA A 13 0.68 6.90 1.47
C ALA A 13 0.33 6.97 -0.04
N GLY A 14 -0.62 7.80 -0.45
CA GLY A 14 -0.98 8.00 -1.85
C GLY A 14 -1.79 6.85 -2.47
N LEU A 15 -2.44 6.03 -1.64
CA LEU A 15 -3.41 5.04 -2.10
C LEU A 15 -4.78 5.69 -2.26
N SER A 16 -5.51 5.32 -3.31
CA SER A 16 -6.86 5.84 -3.54
C SER A 16 -7.80 5.49 -2.39
N ARG A 17 -8.80 6.34 -2.16
CA ARG A 17 -9.79 6.16 -1.09
C ARG A 17 -10.48 4.79 -1.17
N SER A 18 -10.97 4.42 -2.36
CA SER A 18 -11.60 3.10 -2.59
C SER A 18 -10.66 1.95 -2.23
N PHE A 19 -9.39 2.01 -2.65
CA PHE A 19 -8.43 0.96 -2.33
C PHE A 19 -8.18 0.87 -0.82
N ALA A 20 -7.96 2.01 -0.16
CA ALA A 20 -7.74 2.06 1.28
C ALA A 20 -8.95 1.50 2.06
N ASP A 21 -10.16 1.90 1.71
CA ASP A 21 -11.39 1.44 2.38
C ASP A 21 -11.59 -0.07 2.17
N HIS A 22 -11.36 -0.59 0.96
CA HIS A 22 -11.44 -2.03 0.68
C HIS A 22 -10.39 -2.87 1.42
N VAL A 23 -9.19 -2.33 1.63
CA VAL A 23 -8.13 -2.98 2.43
C VAL A 23 -8.53 -3.05 3.90
N ILE A 24 -9.01 -1.94 4.48
CA ILE A 24 -9.44 -1.91 5.89
C ILE A 24 -10.66 -2.81 6.12
N ALA A 25 -11.59 -2.85 5.17
CA ALA A 25 -12.73 -3.74 5.19
C ALA A 25 -12.36 -5.23 4.97
N GLY A 26 -11.09 -5.56 4.70
CA GLY A 26 -10.63 -6.92 4.45
C GLY A 26 -11.07 -7.52 3.11
N THR A 27 -11.74 -6.73 2.27
CA THR A 27 -12.25 -7.14 0.95
C THR A 27 -11.16 -7.15 -0.13
N ARG A 28 -10.00 -6.55 0.13
CA ARG A 28 -8.86 -6.52 -0.79
C ARG A 28 -7.55 -6.73 -0.05
N ASN A 29 -6.71 -7.60 -0.58
CA ASN A 29 -5.38 -7.87 -0.03
C ASN A 29 -4.31 -6.94 -0.60
N ILE A 30 -3.37 -6.55 0.26
CA ILE A 30 -2.13 -5.87 -0.14
C ILE A 30 -1.10 -6.93 -0.52
N GLY A 31 -0.51 -6.82 -1.72
CA GLY A 31 0.60 -7.68 -2.13
C GLY A 31 1.91 -7.34 -1.41
N VAL A 32 2.83 -8.29 -1.33
CA VAL A 32 4.14 -8.12 -0.65
C VAL A 32 4.91 -6.88 -1.12
N PRO A 33 5.02 -6.58 -2.42
CA PRO A 33 5.72 -5.37 -2.89
C PRO A 33 5.16 -4.06 -2.31
N LEU A 34 3.83 -3.93 -2.24
CA LEU A 34 3.17 -2.75 -1.69
C LEU A 34 3.30 -2.68 -0.18
N ALA A 35 3.22 -3.82 0.51
CA ALA A 35 3.44 -3.85 1.94
C ALA A 35 4.87 -3.43 2.31
N LEU A 36 5.88 -3.89 1.55
CA LEU A 36 7.28 -3.49 1.74
C LEU A 36 7.47 -1.98 1.47
N TRP A 37 6.90 -1.46 0.39
CA TRP A 37 6.96 -0.03 0.08
C TRP A 37 6.33 0.84 1.17
N LEU A 38 5.15 0.44 1.68
CA LEU A 38 4.47 1.11 2.80
C LEU A 38 5.30 1.10 4.08
N LEU A 39 5.99 -0.02 4.36
CA LEU A 39 6.88 -0.13 5.49
C LEU A 39 8.08 0.81 5.37
N ASP A 40 8.71 0.87 4.20
CA ASP A 40 9.93 1.65 4.00
C ASP A 40 9.66 3.15 3.99
N ASN A 41 8.65 3.59 3.24
CA ASN A 41 8.37 5.01 2.99
C ASN A 41 7.45 5.63 4.05
N HIS A 42 6.51 4.85 4.60
CA HIS A 42 5.49 5.38 5.51
C HIS A 42 5.52 4.75 6.91
N LYS A 43 6.44 3.81 7.17
CA LYS A 43 6.52 3.05 8.45
C LYS A 43 5.24 2.29 8.79
N ILE A 44 4.49 1.89 7.76
CA ILE A 44 3.20 1.20 7.86
C ILE A 44 3.41 -0.31 7.67
N VAL A 45 3.03 -1.13 8.66
CA VAL A 45 3.11 -2.61 8.59
C VAL A 45 1.77 -3.19 8.16
N SER A 46 1.63 -3.58 6.89
CA SER A 46 0.35 -4.00 6.31
C SER A 46 0.35 -5.40 5.70
N GLY A 47 -0.85 -5.99 5.58
CA GLY A 47 -1.11 -7.24 4.89
C GLY A 47 -0.12 -8.37 5.25
N PRO A 48 0.68 -8.87 4.29
CA PRO A 48 1.56 -10.02 4.47
C PRO A 48 2.74 -9.77 5.42
N LEU A 49 2.97 -8.53 5.86
CA LEU A 49 4.00 -8.20 6.84
C LEU A 49 3.49 -8.22 8.28
N VAL A 50 2.17 -8.28 8.49
CA VAL A 50 1.58 -8.34 9.83
C VAL A 50 1.97 -9.67 10.48
N GLY A 51 2.55 -9.60 11.68
CA GLY A 51 3.02 -10.77 12.42
C GLY A 51 4.35 -11.36 11.93
N LYS A 52 4.98 -10.78 10.90
CA LYS A 52 6.29 -11.23 10.42
C LYS A 52 7.43 -10.75 11.32
N SER A 53 8.39 -11.64 11.55
CA SER A 53 9.64 -11.29 12.22
C SER A 53 10.52 -10.39 11.35
N ARG A 54 11.45 -9.67 11.97
CA ARG A 54 12.44 -8.84 11.24
C ARG A 54 13.25 -9.65 10.22
N ALA A 55 13.58 -10.90 10.53
CA ALA A 55 14.32 -11.79 9.63
C ALA A 55 13.48 -12.15 8.40
N GLU A 56 12.19 -12.48 8.59
CA GLU A 56 11.27 -12.75 7.47
C GLU A 56 11.05 -11.52 6.60
N VAL A 57 10.91 -10.33 7.19
CA VAL A 57 10.78 -9.08 6.42
C VAL A 57 12.05 -8.83 5.60
N ARG A 58 13.24 -9.09 6.16
CA ARG A 58 14.51 -9.00 5.41
C ARG A 58 14.59 -10.01 4.26
N LEU A 59 14.10 -11.24 4.46
CA LEU A 59 14.06 -12.26 3.42
C LEU A 59 13.07 -11.89 2.31
N LEU A 60 11.86 -11.45 2.66
CA LEU A 60 10.88 -10.95 1.68
C LEU A 60 11.49 -9.77 0.92
N ARG A 61 12.19 -8.88 1.61
CA ARG A 61 12.91 -7.79 0.97
C ARG A 61 13.93 -8.30 -0.04
N SER A 62 14.80 -9.26 0.29
CA SER A 62 15.79 -9.77 -0.68
C SER A 62 15.15 -10.51 -1.86
N ILE A 63 13.97 -11.10 -1.70
CA ILE A 63 13.21 -11.75 -2.79
C ILE A 63 12.56 -10.70 -3.71
N TYR A 64 12.12 -9.57 -3.15
CA TYR A 64 11.32 -8.57 -3.87
C TYR A 64 12.08 -7.25 -4.19
N GLU A 65 13.31 -7.01 -3.70
CA GLU A 65 14.12 -5.78 -3.95
C GLU A 65 15.12 -5.86 -5.11
N PRO A 66 15.50 -4.71 -5.73
CA PRO A 66 15.09 -3.33 -5.43
C PRO A 66 14.12 -2.73 -6.47
N ARG A 67 13.31 -3.55 -7.16
CA ARG A 67 12.48 -3.13 -8.32
C ARG A 67 11.01 -2.82 -8.02
N ALA A 68 10.52 -3.16 -6.83
CA ALA A 68 9.17 -2.81 -6.39
C ALA A 68 8.81 -1.29 -6.31
N PRO A 69 9.75 -0.31 -6.28
CA PRO A 69 9.36 1.09 -6.15
C PRO A 69 8.66 1.62 -7.40
N LYS A 70 9.24 1.44 -8.60
CA LYS A 70 8.79 2.21 -9.77
C LYS A 70 7.36 1.93 -10.22
N SER A 71 6.90 0.68 -10.16
CA SER A 71 5.51 0.35 -10.54
C SER A 71 4.50 0.79 -9.49
N ILE A 72 4.91 0.86 -8.22
CA ILE A 72 4.07 1.30 -7.10
C ILE A 72 4.05 2.82 -7.04
N GLU A 73 5.20 3.48 -7.14
CA GLU A 73 5.35 4.93 -7.28
C GLU A 73 4.55 5.44 -8.48
N ARG A 74 4.58 4.76 -9.63
CA ARG A 74 3.72 5.12 -10.78
C ARG A 74 2.23 4.96 -10.47
N ARG A 75 1.82 3.92 -9.72
CA ARG A 75 0.42 3.73 -9.33
C ARG A 75 -0.04 4.74 -8.30
N VAL A 76 0.83 5.10 -7.35
CA VAL A 76 0.59 6.15 -6.37
C VAL A 76 0.45 7.50 -7.10
N ALA A 77 1.39 7.84 -7.98
CA ALA A 77 1.32 9.06 -8.79
C ALA A 77 0.07 9.11 -9.69
N ALA A 78 -0.36 7.97 -10.25
CA ALA A 78 -1.60 7.89 -11.04
C ALA A 78 -2.87 8.06 -10.20
N ASN A 79 -2.85 7.67 -8.92
CA ASN A 79 -3.98 7.90 -8.00
C ASN A 79 -4.03 9.35 -7.50
N ASP A 80 -2.89 10.02 -7.36
CA ASP A 80 -2.83 11.47 -7.06
C ASP A 80 -3.38 12.31 -8.21
N THR A 81 -3.46 11.75 -9.42
CA THR A 81 -4.03 12.45 -10.58
C THR A 81 -5.56 12.38 -10.65
N ASP A 82 -6.22 11.76 -9.66
CA ASP A 82 -7.68 11.68 -9.59
C ASP A 82 -8.28 12.91 -8.86
N THR A 83 -8.38 14.01 -9.60
CA THR A 83 -9.37 15.07 -9.35
C THR A 83 -10.63 14.74 -10.21
N PRO A 84 -11.86 14.73 -9.66
CA PRO A 84 -13.03 14.05 -10.25
C PRO A 84 -13.80 14.92 -11.29
N PRO A 85 -14.82 14.42 -12.02
CA PRO A 85 -15.39 13.06 -12.06
C PRO A 85 -15.29 12.42 -13.46
N GLN A 86 -15.63 11.13 -13.58
CA GLN A 86 -16.29 10.67 -14.80
C GLN A 86 -17.64 11.42 -14.89
N GLU A 87 -17.62 12.61 -15.50
CA GLU A 87 -18.80 13.21 -16.09
C GLU A 87 -18.57 13.34 -17.60
N ALA A 88 -19.62 13.04 -18.36
CA ALA A 88 -19.76 13.17 -19.81
C ALA A 88 -19.30 12.01 -20.71
N ALA A 89 -20.07 10.92 -20.71
CA ALA A 89 -20.63 10.26 -21.91
C ALA A 89 -21.45 9.05 -21.42
N ALA A 90 -22.77 8.96 -21.53
CA ALA A 90 -23.75 9.57 -22.44
C ALA A 90 -25.15 9.55 -21.78
#